data_AF-A0A7S1XX58-F1
#
_entry.id   AF-A0A7S1XX58-F1
#
_cell.length_a   1.000
_cell.length_b   1.000
_cell.length_c   1.000
_cell.angle_alpha   90.00
_cell.angle_beta   90.00
_cell.angle_gamma   90.00
#
_symmetry.space_group_name_H-M   'P 1'
#
loop_
_entity.id
_entity.type
_entity.pdbx_description
1 polymer ?
#
loop_
_entity_poly.entity_id
_entity_poly.type
_entity_poly.pdbx_seq_one_letter_code
_entity_poly.pdbx_strand_id
1 'polypeptide(L)'
;PRAPSPPLLTRRPHPHHRARLVSLVRRFLRGGEARPAPLTSHRHLSGSSRLAALRAKGPTLEGTMPGEDAERRPLLGLRQQDCCHHLRMPACDASKLNFKEHEAKCVAVGTQQVLLDCHLSSLRAKSGANYAIAILCLVYCGVNMTCLILNSLSYEKREEFGKDFHLLEFWSTFLFAVLEVCALAVSPQPMTSIYGNPLLLKAVMFANISASFVPAALITFSVETFETVSHEVEYCNEITMSFVDLVLLFSILKNKDRPGDMSVVSLFYNSNAIMVGLATFIAILQLAMYNGLGCIWGGSCEQVAHFFEFIFEIISAGITFWFAVDSKIMCDEKITEIYRNPMAEFSWRSKGPYLMSSVDSPL
;
A
#
# COMPACT_ATOMS: atom_id res chain seq x y z
N PRO A 1 -12.92 -57.21 20.62
CA PRO A 1 -14.13 -56.43 20.25
C PRO A 1 -14.05 -55.01 20.82
N ARG A 2 -13.62 -54.04 20.00
CA ARG A 2 -13.68 -52.61 20.36
C ARG A 2 -15.11 -52.11 20.13
N ALA A 3 -15.67 -51.43 21.12
CA ALA A 3 -17.00 -50.84 21.03
C ALA A 3 -17.05 -49.81 19.89
N PRO A 4 -18.17 -49.71 19.14
CA PRO A 4 -18.32 -48.70 18.10
C PRO A 4 -18.36 -47.31 18.73
N SER A 5 -17.54 -46.40 18.19
CA SER A 5 -17.57 -44.99 18.53
C SER A 5 -18.94 -44.40 18.18
N PRO A 6 -19.51 -43.51 19.03
CA PRO A 6 -20.78 -42.87 18.73
C PRO A 6 -20.67 -42.00 17.47
N PRO A 7 -21.75 -41.88 16.68
CA PRO A 7 -21.75 -41.08 15.46
C PRO A 7 -21.53 -39.60 15.81
N LEU A 8 -20.51 -39.00 15.19
CA LEU A 8 -20.25 -37.57 15.22
C LEU A 8 -21.46 -36.83 14.63
N LEU A 9 -22.23 -36.18 15.50
CA LEU A 9 -23.28 -35.24 15.12
C LEU A 9 -22.65 -34.04 14.42
N THR A 10 -22.68 -34.04 13.09
CA THR A 10 -22.34 -32.86 12.28
C THR A 10 -23.35 -31.75 12.59
N ARG A 11 -22.90 -30.77 13.38
CA ARG A 11 -23.71 -29.64 13.81
C ARG A 11 -23.94 -28.72 12.60
N ARG A 12 -25.07 -28.88 11.91
CA ARG A 12 -25.44 -28.00 10.79
C ARG A 12 -25.52 -26.54 11.27
N PRO A 13 -24.89 -25.58 10.59
CA PRO A 13 -25.00 -24.17 10.96
C PRO A 13 -26.44 -23.66 10.78
N HIS A 14 -26.90 -22.86 11.75
CA HIS A 14 -28.28 -22.41 11.85
C HIS A 14 -28.64 -21.47 10.68
N PRO A 15 -29.73 -21.71 9.93
CA PRO A 15 -30.07 -20.99 8.69
C PRO A 15 -30.31 -19.47 8.87
N HIS A 16 -30.48 -18.98 10.10
CA HIS A 16 -30.72 -17.57 10.39
C HIS A 16 -29.48 -16.66 10.25
N HIS A 17 -28.26 -17.21 10.38
CA HIS A 17 -27.03 -16.41 10.25
C HIS A 17 -26.72 -16.06 8.79
N ARG A 18 -26.93 -16.99 7.86
CA ARG A 18 -26.73 -16.78 6.41
C ARG A 18 -27.62 -15.67 5.84
N ALA A 19 -28.89 -15.61 6.27
CA ALA A 19 -29.83 -14.59 5.77
C ALA A 19 -29.46 -13.15 6.19
N ARG A 20 -28.88 -12.97 7.39
CA ARG A 20 -28.47 -11.64 7.88
C ARG A 20 -27.24 -11.12 7.15
N LEU A 21 -26.25 -11.98 6.92
CA LEU A 21 -25.00 -11.63 6.25
C LEU A 21 -25.23 -11.27 4.77
N VAL A 22 -26.02 -12.07 4.05
CA VAL A 22 -26.44 -11.75 2.66
C VAL A 22 -27.20 -10.41 2.59
N SER A 23 -27.99 -10.07 3.62
CA SER A 23 -28.67 -8.77 3.67
C SER A 23 -27.70 -7.60 3.93
N LEU A 24 -26.63 -7.83 4.70
CA LEU A 24 -25.62 -6.83 5.03
C LEU A 24 -24.75 -6.53 3.80
N VAL A 25 -24.29 -7.58 3.12
CA VAL A 25 -23.53 -7.47 1.86
C VAL A 25 -24.38 -6.81 0.77
N ARG A 26 -25.66 -7.17 0.63
CA ARG A 26 -26.58 -6.46 -0.29
C ARG A 26 -26.79 -4.99 0.07
N ARG A 27 -26.79 -4.61 1.35
CA ARG A 27 -26.90 -3.21 1.78
C ARG A 27 -25.62 -2.43 1.48
N PHE A 28 -24.48 -3.05 1.66
CA PHE A 28 -23.18 -2.48 1.33
C PHE A 28 -23.01 -2.27 -0.19
N LEU A 29 -23.33 -3.30 -0.98
CA LEU A 29 -23.23 -3.26 -2.46
C LEU A 29 -24.24 -2.33 -3.14
N ARG A 30 -25.35 -1.99 -2.48
CA ARG A 30 -26.36 -1.09 -3.07
C ARG A 30 -26.01 0.38 -3.01
N GLY A 31 -24.86 0.77 -2.45
CA GLY A 31 -24.42 2.16 -2.39
C GLY A 31 -25.41 3.02 -1.58
N GLY A 32 -25.08 3.29 -0.31
CA GLY A 32 -25.96 4.05 0.57
C GLY A 32 -26.28 5.46 0.06
N GLU A 33 -27.38 5.61 -0.68
CA GLU A 33 -28.13 6.87 -0.72
C GLU A 33 -28.87 7.02 0.61
N ALA A 34 -28.20 7.64 1.58
CA ALA A 34 -28.84 8.10 2.79
C ALA A 34 -29.76 9.29 2.43
N ARG A 35 -31.07 9.02 2.30
CA ARG A 35 -32.08 10.10 2.34
C ARG A 35 -32.11 10.69 3.75
N PRO A 36 -32.08 12.02 3.91
CA PRO A 36 -32.19 12.65 5.23
C PRO A 36 -33.60 12.42 5.80
N ALA A 37 -33.67 11.88 7.00
CA ALA A 37 -34.91 11.78 7.76
C ALA A 37 -35.31 13.17 8.30
N PRO A 38 -36.63 13.47 8.41
CA PRO A 38 -37.10 14.79 8.82
C PRO A 38 -36.91 15.01 10.32
N LEU A 39 -36.43 16.21 10.65
CA LEU A 39 -36.39 16.76 12.01
C LEU A 39 -37.80 16.77 12.60
N THR A 40 -37.98 16.05 13.71
CA THR A 40 -39.14 16.20 14.58
C THR A 40 -38.74 16.83 15.90
N SER A 41 -39.67 17.65 16.35
CA SER A 41 -39.60 18.72 17.33
C SER A 41 -39.83 18.23 18.77
N HIS A 42 -39.17 18.91 19.71
CA HIS A 42 -39.48 19.13 21.13
C HIS A 42 -40.05 17.98 21.99
N ARG A 43 -39.35 17.67 23.09
CA ARG A 43 -39.98 17.60 24.41
C ARG A 43 -39.02 17.94 25.56
N HIS A 44 -39.45 18.94 26.34
CA HIS A 44 -39.00 19.30 27.68
C HIS A 44 -39.17 18.15 28.68
N LEU A 45 -38.26 18.06 29.67
CA LEU A 45 -38.41 17.63 31.07
C LEU A 45 -37.01 17.86 31.72
N SER A 46 -36.74 18.92 32.49
CA SER A 46 -37.12 19.24 33.88
C SER A 46 -36.72 18.18 34.93
N GLY A 47 -35.85 18.59 35.88
CA GLY A 47 -35.56 17.88 37.14
C GLY A 47 -34.06 17.71 37.42
N SER A 48 -33.32 18.76 37.82
CA SER A 48 -33.03 19.18 39.20
C SER A 48 -32.35 18.15 40.13
N SER A 49 -31.06 18.40 40.37
CA SER A 49 -30.36 18.50 41.67
C SER A 49 -30.28 17.30 42.63
N ARG A 50 -29.05 16.78 42.86
CA ARG A 50 -28.25 16.94 44.11
C ARG A 50 -27.08 15.92 44.23
N LEU A 51 -26.10 16.32 45.06
CA LEU A 51 -24.93 15.63 45.63
C LEU A 51 -23.71 15.51 44.69
N ALA A 52 -22.62 16.26 44.80
CA ALA A 52 -21.81 16.76 45.92
C ALA A 52 -21.02 15.68 46.69
N ALA A 53 -19.70 15.91 46.71
CA ALA A 53 -18.65 15.36 47.58
C ALA A 53 -18.10 13.95 47.27
N LEU A 54 -16.86 13.91 46.78
CA LEU A 54 -15.72 13.40 47.55
C LEU A 54 -14.38 13.79 46.91
N ARG A 55 -13.57 14.48 47.72
CA ARG A 55 -12.22 14.96 47.47
C ARG A 55 -11.36 14.36 48.58
N ALA A 56 -10.38 13.52 48.25
CA ALA A 56 -9.27 13.13 49.13
C ALA A 56 -8.16 12.51 48.26
N LYS A 57 -7.04 13.21 48.05
CA LYS A 57 -5.75 13.12 48.79
C LYS A 57 -4.81 12.07 48.18
N GLY A 58 -3.63 12.54 47.75
CA GLY A 58 -2.59 11.78 47.06
C GLY A 58 -1.75 10.85 47.94
N PRO A 59 -0.56 10.44 47.45
CA PRO A 59 0.63 11.02 48.04
C PRO A 59 1.68 11.51 47.02
N THR A 60 2.34 12.57 47.46
CA THR A 60 3.58 13.19 47.02
C THR A 60 4.77 12.23 47.12
N LEU A 61 5.63 12.23 46.10
CA LEU A 61 7.01 11.77 46.20
C LEU A 61 7.92 12.95 45.86
N GLU A 62 8.54 13.48 46.90
CA GLU A 62 9.63 14.45 46.85
C GLU A 62 10.90 13.78 46.32
N GLY A 63 11.61 14.49 45.46
CA GLY A 63 12.89 14.09 44.89
C GLY A 63 13.65 15.30 44.39
N THR A 64 14.12 16.11 45.32
CA THR A 64 15.11 17.18 45.15
C THR A 64 16.43 16.65 44.61
N MET A 65 16.97 17.28 43.55
CA MET A 65 18.41 17.48 43.28
C MET A 65 18.58 18.61 42.23
N PRO A 66 19.76 19.25 42.16
CA PRO A 66 19.89 20.70 42.19
C PRO A 66 20.05 21.36 40.82
N GLY A 67 19.88 22.68 40.83
CA GLY A 67 20.02 23.55 39.68
C GLY A 67 21.46 23.68 39.16
N GLU A 68 21.55 23.80 37.84
CA GLU A 68 22.66 24.42 37.14
C GLU A 68 22.07 25.50 36.22
N ASP A 69 22.10 26.74 36.70
CA ASP A 69 22.09 27.94 35.89
C ASP A 69 23.50 28.14 35.32
N ALA A 70 23.68 27.95 34.00
CA ALA A 70 24.80 28.56 33.29
C ALA A 70 24.56 28.63 31.77
N GLU A 71 24.67 29.87 31.26
CA GLU A 71 25.01 30.24 29.88
C GLU A 71 24.09 29.81 28.73
N ARG A 72 23.07 30.65 28.50
CA ARG A 72 22.66 30.99 27.13
C ARG A 72 23.78 31.81 26.46
N ARG A 73 24.60 31.15 25.62
CA ARG A 73 25.38 31.84 24.57
C ARG A 73 24.74 31.57 23.20
N PRO A 74 24.51 32.60 22.37
CA PRO A 74 24.11 32.41 20.99
C PRO A 74 25.35 32.00 20.17
N LEU A 75 25.45 30.73 19.78
CA LEU A 75 26.41 30.28 18.76
C LEU A 75 25.89 30.66 17.36
N LEU A 76 25.93 31.95 17.06
CA LEU A 76 25.91 32.51 15.71
C LEU A 76 27.34 32.94 15.41
N GLY A 77 28.13 32.01 14.86
CA GLY A 77 29.54 32.25 14.61
C GLY A 77 30.29 31.04 14.07
N LEU A 78 29.66 30.23 13.22
CA LEU A 78 30.42 29.28 12.40
C LEU A 78 30.91 29.99 11.14
N ARG A 79 32.23 30.17 11.13
CA ARG A 79 33.05 30.74 10.07
C ARG A 79 32.60 30.33 8.67
N GLN A 80 32.07 31.31 7.94
CA GLN A 80 31.92 31.30 6.49
C GLN A 80 33.25 31.73 5.81
N GLN A 81 34.40 31.21 6.28
CA GLN A 81 35.72 31.67 5.81
C GLN A 81 36.62 30.57 5.24
N ASP A 82 36.29 29.29 5.41
CA ASP A 82 37.19 28.20 5.00
C ASP A 82 36.76 27.43 3.72
N CYS A 83 35.62 27.78 3.09
CA CYS A 83 35.19 27.12 1.84
C CYS A 83 35.81 27.69 0.54
N CYS A 84 36.61 28.77 0.60
CA CYS A 84 37.16 29.38 -0.62
C CYS A 84 38.55 28.87 -1.04
N HIS A 85 39.20 28.00 -0.26
CA HIS A 85 40.61 27.64 -0.54
C HIS A 85 40.85 26.49 -1.54
N HIS A 86 39.81 25.78 -2.01
CA HIS A 86 40.00 24.65 -2.94
C HIS A 86 39.41 24.80 -4.35
N LEU A 87 38.80 25.94 -4.67
CA LEU A 87 38.41 26.24 -6.04
C LEU A 87 39.45 27.19 -6.65
N ARG A 88 40.38 26.64 -7.45
CA ARG A 88 41.20 27.43 -8.40
C ARG A 88 40.26 28.04 -9.44
N MET A 89 39.67 29.16 -9.09
CA MET A 89 38.95 30.01 -10.04
C MET A 89 39.98 30.73 -10.91
N PRO A 90 39.79 30.77 -12.25
CA PRO A 90 40.62 31.59 -13.11
C PRO A 90 40.50 33.06 -12.70
N ALA A 91 41.63 33.79 -12.76
CA ALA A 91 41.67 35.22 -12.44
C ALA A 91 40.77 36.01 -13.41
N CYS A 92 39.52 36.25 -13.00
CA CYS A 92 38.63 37.16 -13.70
C CYS A 92 38.93 38.60 -13.25
N ASP A 93 39.11 39.49 -14.22
CA ASP A 93 39.25 40.94 -14.04
C ASP A 93 38.12 41.50 -13.14
N ALA A 94 38.48 41.79 -11.89
CA ALA A 94 37.55 42.12 -10.81
C ALA A 94 37.13 43.61 -10.76
N SER A 95 37.27 44.38 -11.85
CA SER A 95 37.16 45.83 -11.74
C SER A 95 35.75 46.42 -11.84
N LYS A 96 34.70 45.65 -12.23
CA LYS A 96 33.32 46.20 -12.33
C LYS A 96 32.17 45.22 -12.06
N LEU A 97 32.40 44.11 -11.35
CA LEU A 97 31.31 43.19 -10.98
C LEU A 97 30.72 43.56 -9.62
N ASN A 98 29.44 43.88 -9.63
CA ASN A 98 28.63 44.30 -8.49
C ASN A 98 28.66 43.20 -7.42
N PHE A 99 29.36 43.41 -6.30
CA PHE A 99 29.62 42.40 -5.26
C PHE A 99 28.35 41.68 -4.79
N LYS A 100 27.22 42.40 -4.72
CA LYS A 100 25.90 41.85 -4.38
C LYS A 100 25.39 40.81 -5.39
N GLU A 101 25.71 40.96 -6.66
CA GLU A 101 25.32 40.02 -7.72
C GLU A 101 26.14 38.73 -7.66
N HIS A 102 27.41 38.82 -7.26
CA HIS A 102 28.27 37.65 -7.06
C HIS A 102 27.86 36.87 -5.82
N GLU A 103 27.55 37.55 -4.71
CA GLU A 103 27.07 36.91 -3.48
C GLU A 103 25.73 36.18 -3.70
N ALA A 104 24.78 36.81 -4.41
CA ALA A 104 23.52 36.17 -4.79
C ALA A 104 23.73 34.93 -5.67
N LYS A 105 24.68 34.96 -6.62
CA LYS A 105 25.03 33.79 -7.45
C LYS A 105 25.66 32.67 -6.62
N CYS A 106 26.56 32.98 -5.68
CA CYS A 106 27.16 31.96 -4.80
C CYS A 106 26.12 31.28 -3.90
N VAL A 107 25.17 32.04 -3.32
CA VAL A 107 24.08 31.48 -2.49
C VAL A 107 23.14 30.61 -3.35
N ALA A 108 22.83 31.03 -4.57
CA ALA A 108 22.02 30.24 -5.51
C ALA A 108 22.70 28.91 -5.87
N VAL A 109 24.02 28.91 -6.13
CA VAL A 109 24.78 27.68 -6.43
C VAL A 109 24.82 26.74 -5.22
N GLY A 110 25.03 27.27 -4.00
CA GLY A 110 25.05 26.45 -2.79
C GLY A 110 23.71 25.77 -2.51
N THR A 111 22.59 26.51 -2.65
CA THR A 111 21.24 25.94 -2.46
C THR A 111 20.89 24.87 -3.50
N GLN A 112 21.35 25.04 -4.74
CA GLN A 112 21.15 24.07 -5.82
C GLN A 112 21.86 22.74 -5.56
N GLN A 113 23.10 22.78 -5.08
CA GLN A 113 23.85 21.56 -4.78
C GLN A 113 23.20 20.77 -3.64
N VAL A 114 22.72 21.46 -2.59
CA VAL A 114 21.99 20.81 -1.47
C VAL A 114 20.69 20.16 -1.95
N LEU A 115 19.94 20.82 -2.85
CA LEU A 115 18.72 20.26 -3.42
C LEU A 115 19.00 19.02 -4.28
N LEU A 116 20.09 19.04 -5.05
CA LEU A 116 20.52 17.90 -5.86
C LEU A 116 20.92 16.71 -4.99
N ASP A 117 21.71 16.94 -3.94
CA ASP A 117 22.11 15.90 -3.00
C ASP A 117 20.91 15.30 -2.27
N CYS A 118 19.95 16.14 -1.87
CA CYS A 118 18.69 15.69 -1.28
C CYS A 118 17.88 14.83 -2.27
N HIS A 119 17.81 15.24 -3.54
CA HIS A 119 17.10 14.48 -4.56
C HIS A 119 17.76 13.12 -4.84
N LEU A 120 19.08 13.09 -4.99
CA LEU A 120 19.86 11.85 -5.16
C LEU A 120 19.70 10.90 -3.98
N SER A 121 19.74 11.42 -2.75
CA SER A 121 19.50 10.64 -1.54
C SER A 121 18.09 10.02 -1.55
N SER A 122 17.07 10.82 -1.93
CA SER A 122 15.69 10.34 -2.05
C SER A 122 15.54 9.23 -3.10
N LEU A 123 16.17 9.38 -4.27
CA LEU A 123 16.15 8.36 -5.33
C LEU A 123 16.84 7.05 -4.88
N ARG A 124 17.97 7.14 -4.17
CA ARG A 124 18.65 5.97 -3.61
C ARG A 124 17.80 5.24 -2.58
N ALA A 125 17.15 5.99 -1.69
CA ALA A 125 16.25 5.42 -0.69
C ALA A 125 15.08 4.70 -1.36
N LYS A 126 14.47 5.29 -2.40
CA LYS A 126 13.41 4.65 -3.18
C LYS A 126 13.90 3.41 -3.93
N SER A 127 15.08 3.45 -4.55
CA SER A 127 15.69 2.29 -5.22
C SER A 127 15.90 1.13 -4.25
N GLY A 128 16.49 1.41 -3.07
CA GLY A 128 16.69 0.42 -2.02
C GLY A 128 15.38 -0.15 -1.47
N ALA A 129 14.37 0.70 -1.24
CA ALA A 129 13.06 0.26 -0.77
C ALA A 129 12.36 -0.66 -1.79
N ASN A 130 12.37 -0.29 -3.09
CA ASN A 130 11.80 -1.14 -4.14
C ASN A 130 12.52 -2.49 -4.25
N TYR A 131 13.84 -2.53 -4.07
CA TYR A 131 14.59 -3.79 -4.04
C TYR A 131 14.17 -4.68 -2.87
N ALA A 132 14.01 -4.10 -1.67
CA ALA A 132 13.52 -4.83 -0.50
C ALA A 132 12.09 -5.36 -0.72
N ILE A 133 11.20 -4.55 -1.29
CA ILE A 133 9.83 -4.95 -1.64
C ILE A 133 9.83 -6.13 -2.61
N ALA A 134 10.68 -6.10 -3.65
CA ALA A 134 10.82 -7.22 -4.58
C ALA A 134 11.21 -8.53 -3.88
N ILE A 135 12.17 -8.48 -2.93
CA ILE A 135 12.55 -9.66 -2.13
C ILE A 135 11.36 -10.15 -1.28
N LEU A 136 10.62 -9.25 -0.64
CA LEU A 136 9.45 -9.60 0.16
C LEU A 136 8.33 -10.23 -0.69
N CYS A 137 8.16 -9.81 -1.94
CA CYS A 137 7.24 -10.46 -2.88
C CYS A 137 7.65 -11.92 -3.15
N LEU A 138 8.94 -12.21 -3.30
CA LEU A 138 9.43 -13.58 -3.46
C LEU A 138 9.21 -14.43 -2.21
N VAL A 139 9.36 -13.84 -1.02
CA VAL A 139 9.04 -14.52 0.24
C VAL A 139 7.55 -14.87 0.28
N TYR A 140 6.68 -13.92 -0.09
CA TYR A 140 5.24 -14.14 -0.15
C TYR A 140 4.84 -15.20 -1.17
N CYS A 141 5.48 -15.25 -2.35
CA CYS A 141 5.33 -16.37 -3.28
C CYS A 141 5.70 -17.71 -2.61
N GLY A 142 6.79 -17.75 -1.85
CA GLY A 142 7.21 -18.94 -1.11
C GLY A 142 6.19 -19.39 -0.05
N VAL A 143 5.57 -18.44 0.63
CA VAL A 143 4.47 -18.71 1.58
C VAL A 143 3.27 -19.33 0.85
N ASN A 144 2.81 -18.73 -0.25
CA ASN A 144 1.70 -19.26 -1.03
C ASN A 144 1.99 -20.65 -1.64
N MET A 145 3.23 -20.89 -2.10
CA MET A 145 3.65 -22.23 -2.53
C MET A 145 3.60 -23.25 -1.39
N THR A 146 3.97 -22.83 -0.16
CA THR A 146 3.87 -23.67 1.03
C THR A 146 2.41 -23.98 1.35
N CYS A 147 1.52 -22.99 1.32
CA CYS A 147 0.09 -23.18 1.51
C CYS A 147 -0.50 -24.11 0.45
N LEU A 148 -0.10 -23.97 -0.83
CA LEU A 148 -0.52 -24.87 -1.91
C LEU A 148 -0.10 -26.32 -1.66
N ILE A 149 1.14 -26.54 -1.20
CA ILE A 149 1.63 -27.88 -0.84
C ILE A 149 0.84 -28.43 0.35
N LEU A 150 0.62 -27.65 1.41
CA LEU A 150 -0.16 -28.07 2.58
C LEU A 150 -1.61 -28.41 2.20
N ASN A 151 -2.22 -27.61 1.33
CA ASN A 151 -3.56 -27.83 0.81
C ASN A 151 -3.68 -29.11 -0.04
N SER A 152 -2.56 -29.60 -0.61
CA SER A 152 -2.50 -30.86 -1.36
C SER A 152 -2.38 -32.13 -0.49
N LEU A 153 -2.09 -31.98 0.82
CA LEU A 153 -1.96 -33.12 1.73
C LEU A 153 -3.31 -33.83 1.96
N SER A 154 -3.26 -35.04 2.52
CA SER A 154 -4.49 -35.76 2.90
C SER A 154 -5.27 -34.99 3.96
N TYR A 155 -6.58 -35.22 4.02
CA TYR A 155 -7.48 -34.53 4.95
C TYR A 155 -7.00 -34.60 6.40
N GLU A 156 -6.55 -35.77 6.85
CA GLU A 156 -6.09 -35.99 8.23
C GLU A 156 -4.87 -35.13 8.56
N LYS A 157 -3.94 -34.97 7.62
CA LYS A 157 -2.75 -34.13 7.80
C LYS A 157 -3.10 -32.65 7.73
N ARG A 158 -4.06 -32.26 6.90
CA ARG A 158 -4.52 -30.87 6.85
C ARG A 158 -5.18 -30.44 8.15
N GLU A 159 -6.00 -31.32 8.72
CA GLU A 159 -6.65 -31.07 10.01
C GLU A 159 -5.62 -30.87 11.14
N GLU A 160 -4.52 -31.65 11.13
CA GLU A 160 -3.41 -31.49 12.09
C GLU A 160 -2.77 -30.09 12.04
N PHE A 161 -2.59 -29.52 10.85
CA PHE A 161 -2.00 -28.19 10.66
C PHE A 161 -3.03 -27.08 10.47
N GLY A 162 -4.33 -27.37 10.60
CA GLY A 162 -5.40 -26.49 10.10
C GLY A 162 -5.35 -25.10 10.72
N LYS A 163 -5.05 -24.98 12.01
CA LYS A 163 -4.93 -23.68 12.66
C LYS A 163 -3.75 -22.86 12.14
N ASP A 164 -2.57 -23.47 12.06
CA ASP A 164 -1.35 -22.77 11.65
C ASP A 164 -1.38 -22.43 10.16
N PHE A 165 -2.01 -23.29 9.35
CA PHE A 165 -2.29 -23.05 7.94
C PHE A 165 -3.10 -21.77 7.73
N HIS A 166 -4.28 -21.66 8.34
CA HIS A 166 -5.12 -20.47 8.20
C HIS A 166 -4.44 -19.23 8.81
N LEU A 167 -3.75 -19.35 9.95
CA LEU A 167 -3.01 -18.20 10.50
C LEU A 167 -1.93 -17.70 9.53
N LEU A 168 -1.18 -18.62 8.90
CA LEU A 168 -0.15 -18.26 7.93
C LEU A 168 -0.76 -17.59 6.70
N GLU A 169 -1.81 -18.18 6.15
CA GLU A 169 -2.60 -17.67 5.01
C GLU A 169 -3.07 -16.24 5.27
N PHE A 170 -3.99 -16.03 6.20
CA PHE A 170 -4.62 -14.70 6.40
C PHE A 170 -3.63 -13.60 6.81
N TRP A 171 -2.63 -13.91 7.67
CA TRP A 171 -1.64 -12.90 8.03
C TRP A 171 -0.69 -12.58 6.89
N SER A 172 -0.36 -13.56 6.04
CA SER A 172 0.46 -13.32 4.86
C SER A 172 -0.28 -12.43 3.85
N THR A 173 -1.57 -12.69 3.60
CA THR A 173 -2.42 -11.85 2.73
C THR A 173 -2.50 -10.41 3.25
N PHE A 174 -2.65 -10.22 4.57
CA PHE A 174 -2.63 -8.89 5.18
C PHE A 174 -1.29 -8.17 4.99
N LEU A 175 -0.17 -8.84 5.27
CA LEU A 175 1.16 -8.25 5.10
C LEU A 175 1.45 -7.93 3.63
N PHE A 176 0.96 -8.75 2.71
CA PHE A 176 1.09 -8.49 1.28
C PHE A 176 0.28 -7.26 0.85
N ALA A 177 -0.96 -7.08 1.33
CA ALA A 177 -1.72 -5.85 1.07
C ALA A 177 -1.00 -4.58 1.56
N VAL A 178 -0.29 -4.65 2.69
CA VAL A 178 0.58 -3.55 3.16
C VAL A 178 1.77 -3.35 2.22
N LEU A 179 2.34 -4.42 1.70
CA LEU A 179 3.47 -4.40 0.76
C LEU A 179 3.09 -3.73 -0.57
N GLU A 180 1.90 -3.99 -1.11
CA GLU A 180 1.37 -3.33 -2.32
C GLU A 180 1.28 -1.81 -2.15
N VAL A 181 0.76 -1.36 -1.00
CA VAL A 181 0.69 0.08 -0.68
C VAL A 181 2.08 0.69 -0.56
N CYS A 182 3.01 -0.03 0.07
CA CYS A 182 4.41 0.38 0.14
C CYS A 182 5.00 0.53 -1.27
N ALA A 183 4.77 -0.44 -2.16
CA ALA A 183 5.29 -0.43 -3.54
C ALA A 183 4.85 0.83 -4.28
N LEU A 184 3.57 1.19 -4.20
CA LEU A 184 3.05 2.43 -4.78
C LEU A 184 3.63 3.68 -4.13
N ALA A 185 3.76 3.70 -2.80
CA ALA A 185 4.27 4.85 -2.07
C ALA A 185 5.74 5.16 -2.40
N VAL A 186 6.56 4.12 -2.63
CA VAL A 186 7.97 4.27 -2.98
C VAL A 186 8.23 4.37 -4.48
N SER A 187 7.18 4.31 -5.31
CA SER A 187 7.32 4.49 -6.75
C SER A 187 7.97 5.85 -7.08
N PRO A 188 8.88 5.91 -8.07
CA PRO A 188 9.41 7.18 -8.57
C PRO A 188 8.39 7.97 -9.40
N GLN A 189 7.26 7.36 -9.74
CA GLN A 189 6.19 7.99 -10.52
C GLN A 189 5.16 8.65 -9.61
N PRO A 190 4.61 9.81 -9.99
CA PRO A 190 3.48 10.37 -9.27
C PRO A 190 2.25 9.47 -9.49
N MET A 191 1.45 9.29 -8.42
CA MET A 191 0.27 8.42 -8.44
C MET A 191 -0.76 8.80 -9.52
N THR A 192 -0.81 10.08 -9.91
CA THR A 192 -1.63 10.58 -11.03
C THR A 192 -1.16 10.11 -12.42
N SER A 193 0.13 9.78 -12.56
CA SER A 193 0.67 9.18 -13.79
C SER A 193 0.33 7.70 -13.89
N ILE A 194 0.30 7.02 -12.74
CA ILE A 194 -0.05 5.59 -12.59
C ILE A 194 -1.55 5.40 -12.87
N TYR A 195 -2.41 6.20 -12.23
CA TYR A 195 -3.86 6.06 -12.34
C TYR A 195 -4.56 7.42 -12.35
N GLY A 196 -5.53 7.59 -13.25
CA GLY A 196 -6.21 8.88 -13.48
C GLY A 196 -6.99 9.40 -12.27
N ASN A 197 -7.43 8.52 -11.36
CA ASN A 197 -8.14 8.89 -10.13
C ASN A 197 -7.40 8.40 -8.88
N PRO A 198 -6.41 9.16 -8.37
CA PRO A 198 -5.59 8.74 -7.23
C PRO A 198 -6.38 8.59 -5.93
N LEU A 199 -7.53 9.27 -5.78
CA LEU A 199 -8.40 9.11 -4.61
C LEU A 199 -9.08 7.75 -4.60
N LEU A 200 -9.59 7.30 -5.74
CA LEU A 200 -10.17 5.97 -5.88
C LEU A 200 -9.13 4.88 -5.58
N LEU A 201 -7.92 4.99 -6.16
CA LEU A 201 -6.85 4.04 -5.90
C LEU A 201 -6.49 3.97 -4.40
N LYS A 202 -6.35 5.11 -3.73
CA LYS A 202 -6.11 5.15 -2.28
C LYS A 202 -7.25 4.53 -1.47
N ALA A 203 -8.50 4.77 -1.86
CA ALA A 203 -9.66 4.20 -1.19
C ALA A 203 -9.70 2.66 -1.35
N VAL A 204 -9.42 2.15 -2.55
CA VAL A 204 -9.33 0.71 -2.81
C VAL A 204 -8.19 0.08 -2.01
N MET A 205 -7.02 0.68 -1.99
CA MET A 205 -5.89 0.21 -1.17
C MET A 205 -6.21 0.15 0.33
N PHE A 206 -6.88 1.18 0.84
CA PHE A 206 -7.31 1.21 2.23
C PHE A 206 -8.34 0.11 2.51
N ALA A 207 -9.27 -0.13 1.57
CA ALA A 207 -10.22 -1.22 1.64
C ALA A 207 -9.49 -2.57 1.65
N ASN A 208 -8.49 -2.78 0.78
CA ASN A 208 -7.70 -4.02 0.73
C ASN A 208 -7.02 -4.34 2.06
N ILE A 209 -6.32 -3.37 2.64
CA ILE A 209 -5.67 -3.54 3.94
C ILE A 209 -6.69 -3.85 5.03
N SER A 210 -7.82 -3.15 5.04
CA SER A 210 -8.85 -3.35 6.07
C SER A 210 -9.53 -4.71 5.93
N ALA A 211 -9.84 -5.11 4.70
CA ALA A 211 -10.53 -6.35 4.38
C ALA A 211 -9.64 -7.59 4.49
N SER A 212 -8.31 -7.47 4.43
CA SER A 212 -7.39 -8.57 4.79
C SER A 212 -7.06 -8.61 6.28
N PHE A 213 -6.98 -7.45 6.96
CA PHE A 213 -6.71 -7.40 8.39
C PHE A 213 -7.83 -8.01 9.23
N VAL A 214 -9.09 -7.74 8.90
CA VAL A 214 -10.24 -8.22 9.67
C VAL A 214 -10.29 -9.76 9.73
N PRO A 215 -10.23 -10.50 8.61
CA PRO A 215 -10.09 -11.96 8.60
C PRO A 215 -8.91 -12.47 9.43
N ALA A 216 -7.71 -11.90 9.25
CA ALA A 216 -6.52 -12.28 10.02
C ALA A 216 -6.73 -12.14 11.54
N ALA A 217 -7.36 -11.05 11.97
CA ALA A 217 -7.70 -10.83 13.37
C ALA A 217 -8.76 -11.83 13.87
N LEU A 218 -9.81 -12.08 13.09
CA LEU A 218 -10.89 -13.01 13.45
C LEU A 218 -10.38 -14.44 13.64
N ILE A 219 -9.57 -14.93 12.70
CA ILE A 219 -8.96 -16.28 12.75
C ILE A 219 -8.00 -16.43 13.92
N THR A 220 -7.31 -15.35 14.29
CA THR A 220 -6.47 -15.32 15.51
C THR A 220 -7.29 -15.57 16.78
N PHE A 221 -8.55 -15.13 16.85
CA PHE A 221 -9.41 -15.38 17.99
C PHE A 221 -10.01 -16.80 18.01
N SER A 222 -10.59 -17.24 16.89
CA SER A 222 -11.18 -18.57 16.78
C SER A 222 -11.37 -18.97 15.33
N VAL A 223 -10.52 -19.89 14.86
CA VAL A 223 -10.66 -20.51 13.53
C VAL A 223 -12.04 -21.14 13.39
N GLU A 224 -12.42 -22.04 14.29
CA GLU A 224 -13.70 -22.78 14.25
C GLU A 224 -14.95 -21.88 14.11
N THR A 225 -14.92 -20.68 14.69
CA THR A 225 -16.06 -19.77 14.68
C THR A 225 -16.07 -18.87 13.45
N PHE A 226 -14.89 -18.41 13.01
CA PHE A 226 -14.78 -17.32 12.05
C PHE A 226 -14.24 -17.73 10.69
N GLU A 227 -13.81 -18.98 10.50
CA GLU A 227 -13.28 -19.51 9.25
C GLU A 227 -14.14 -19.14 8.04
N THR A 228 -15.42 -19.49 8.07
CA THR A 228 -16.31 -19.24 6.92
C THR A 228 -16.46 -17.76 6.60
N VAL A 229 -16.64 -16.91 7.61
CA VAL A 229 -16.82 -15.47 7.40
C VAL A 229 -15.51 -14.82 6.93
N SER A 230 -14.37 -15.33 7.41
CA SER A 230 -13.04 -14.81 7.06
C SER A 230 -12.75 -15.07 5.59
N HIS A 231 -12.95 -16.30 5.11
CA HIS A 231 -12.81 -16.63 3.68
C HIS A 231 -13.81 -15.88 2.79
N GLU A 232 -15.07 -15.71 3.22
CA GLU A 232 -16.05 -14.92 2.45
C GLU A 232 -15.58 -13.46 2.25
N VAL A 233 -14.98 -12.87 3.28
CA VAL A 233 -14.43 -11.51 3.22
C VAL A 233 -13.16 -11.46 2.36
N GLU A 234 -12.26 -12.44 2.51
CA GLU A 234 -11.03 -12.55 1.72
C GLU A 234 -11.32 -12.73 0.22
N TYR A 235 -12.20 -13.64 -0.17
CA TYR A 235 -12.58 -13.81 -1.59
C TYR A 235 -13.26 -12.57 -2.18
N CYS A 236 -13.99 -11.80 -1.35
CA CYS A 236 -14.49 -10.50 -1.79
C CYS A 236 -13.36 -9.49 -1.98
N ASN A 237 -12.32 -9.56 -1.15
CA ASN A 237 -11.15 -8.69 -1.19
C ASN A 237 -10.22 -9.00 -2.36
N GLU A 238 -10.11 -10.24 -2.81
CA GLU A 238 -9.35 -10.62 -4.02
C GLU A 238 -9.86 -9.88 -5.26
N ILE A 239 -11.15 -9.56 -5.34
CA ILE A 239 -11.70 -8.74 -6.43
C ILE A 239 -11.05 -7.35 -6.42
N THR A 240 -10.95 -6.72 -5.26
CA THR A 240 -10.34 -5.39 -5.14
C THR A 240 -8.81 -5.44 -5.26
N MET A 241 -8.16 -6.55 -4.85
CA MET A 241 -6.75 -6.81 -5.13
C MET A 241 -6.47 -6.97 -6.63
N SER A 242 -7.31 -7.71 -7.37
CA SER A 242 -7.19 -7.86 -8.83
C SER A 242 -7.28 -6.52 -9.58
N PHE A 243 -8.04 -5.56 -9.03
CA PHE A 243 -8.09 -4.20 -9.57
C PHE A 243 -6.79 -3.44 -9.32
N VAL A 244 -6.15 -3.63 -8.17
CA VAL A 244 -4.83 -3.06 -7.87
C VAL A 244 -3.78 -3.62 -8.82
N ASP A 245 -3.76 -4.94 -9.00
CA ASP A 245 -2.88 -5.62 -9.95
C ASP A 245 -3.02 -5.03 -11.36
N LEU A 246 -4.25 -4.77 -11.82
CA LEU A 246 -4.50 -4.11 -13.10
C LEU A 246 -3.79 -2.76 -13.19
N VAL A 247 -3.90 -1.94 -12.14
CA VAL A 247 -3.32 -0.60 -12.11
C VAL A 247 -1.79 -0.68 -12.14
N LEU A 248 -1.19 -1.58 -11.37
CA LEU A 248 0.26 -1.80 -11.36
C LEU A 248 0.77 -2.29 -12.71
N LEU A 249 0.07 -3.28 -13.28
CA LEU A 249 0.41 -3.86 -14.57
C LEU A 249 0.29 -2.84 -15.72
N PHE A 250 -0.74 -2.00 -15.69
CA PHE A 250 -0.90 -0.89 -16.62
C PHE A 250 0.23 0.14 -16.50
N SER A 251 0.65 0.45 -15.27
CA SER A 251 1.75 1.37 -15.01
C SER A 251 3.09 0.89 -15.57
N ILE A 252 3.36 -0.42 -15.51
CA ILE A 252 4.56 -1.03 -16.10
C ILE A 252 4.55 -0.85 -17.62
N LEU A 253 3.39 -1.05 -18.27
CA LEU A 253 3.29 -0.94 -19.72
C LEU A 253 3.44 0.49 -20.23
N LYS A 254 2.80 1.45 -19.56
CA LYS A 254 2.80 2.86 -19.99
C LYS A 254 4.22 3.44 -20.07
N ASN A 255 5.15 2.95 -19.26
CA ASN A 255 6.55 3.38 -19.28
C ASN A 255 7.33 2.94 -20.54
N LYS A 256 6.81 1.96 -21.30
CA LYS A 256 7.50 1.39 -22.47
C LYS A 256 7.14 2.07 -23.79
N ASP A 257 6.27 3.08 -23.79
CA ASP A 257 5.92 3.87 -24.98
C ASP A 257 7.09 4.75 -25.43
N ARG A 258 8.17 4.13 -25.91
CA ARG A 258 9.14 4.76 -26.79
C ARG A 258 8.50 4.83 -28.20
N PRO A 259 8.55 5.99 -28.89
CA PRO A 259 7.74 6.29 -30.07
C PRO A 259 8.09 5.51 -31.37
N GLY A 260 8.42 4.21 -31.30
CA GLY A 260 8.78 3.39 -32.46
C GLY A 260 8.20 1.98 -32.53
N ASP A 261 7.54 1.46 -31.48
CA ASP A 261 7.21 0.02 -31.37
C ASP A 261 5.73 -0.27 -31.05
N MET A 262 4.82 0.38 -31.79
CA MET A 262 3.36 0.32 -31.56
C MET A 262 2.74 -1.08 -31.66
N SER A 263 3.36 -2.05 -32.37
CA SER A 263 2.77 -3.39 -32.55
C SER A 263 2.88 -4.25 -31.30
N VAL A 264 3.98 -4.13 -30.55
CA VAL A 264 4.24 -4.90 -29.34
C VAL A 264 3.39 -4.38 -28.18
N VAL A 265 3.24 -3.05 -28.07
CA VAL A 265 2.39 -2.41 -27.05
C VAL A 265 0.92 -2.82 -27.19
N SER A 266 0.39 -2.88 -28.42
CA SER A 266 -0.98 -3.35 -28.68
C SER A 266 -1.20 -4.80 -28.20
N LEU A 267 -0.24 -5.69 -28.44
CA LEU A 267 -0.29 -7.08 -27.96
C LEU A 267 -0.31 -7.14 -26.43
N PHE A 268 0.52 -6.32 -25.76
CA PHE A 268 0.60 -6.26 -24.31
C PHE A 268 -0.64 -5.66 -23.65
N TYR A 269 -1.25 -4.64 -24.26
CA TYR A 269 -2.52 -4.09 -23.79
C TYR A 269 -3.63 -5.15 -23.81
N ASN A 270 -3.72 -5.91 -24.90
CA ASN A 270 -4.68 -6.99 -25.03
C ASN A 270 -4.39 -8.13 -24.05
N SER A 271 -3.13 -8.52 -23.85
CA SER A 271 -2.78 -9.57 -22.89
C SER A 271 -3.09 -9.18 -21.45
N ASN A 272 -2.95 -7.90 -21.10
CA ASN A 272 -3.18 -7.45 -19.72
C ASN A 272 -4.67 -7.30 -19.40
N ALA A 273 -5.47 -6.82 -20.35
CA ALA A 273 -6.93 -6.89 -20.22
C ALA A 273 -7.41 -8.35 -20.05
N ILE A 274 -6.78 -9.30 -20.74
CA ILE A 274 -7.05 -10.73 -20.59
C ILE A 274 -6.60 -11.24 -19.21
N MET A 275 -5.39 -10.90 -18.75
CA MET A 275 -4.89 -11.33 -17.44
C MET A 275 -5.76 -10.82 -16.30
N VAL A 276 -6.22 -9.57 -16.36
CA VAL A 276 -7.10 -9.01 -15.34
C VAL A 276 -8.53 -9.52 -15.45
N GLY A 277 -9.03 -9.68 -16.67
CA GLY A 277 -10.30 -10.36 -16.91
C GLY A 277 -10.28 -11.77 -16.33
N LEU A 278 -9.17 -12.49 -16.49
CA LEU A 278 -8.94 -13.83 -15.94
C LEU A 278 -8.85 -13.79 -14.41
N ALA A 279 -8.08 -12.88 -13.83
CA ALA A 279 -7.95 -12.73 -12.39
C ALA A 279 -9.30 -12.38 -11.71
N THR A 280 -10.03 -11.42 -12.29
CA THR A 280 -11.39 -11.07 -11.82
C THR A 280 -12.34 -12.24 -11.97
N PHE A 281 -12.25 -12.99 -13.07
CA PHE A 281 -13.05 -14.19 -13.29
C PHE A 281 -12.74 -15.29 -12.28
N ILE A 282 -11.46 -15.50 -11.94
CA ILE A 282 -11.02 -16.46 -10.91
C ILE A 282 -11.60 -16.07 -9.55
N ALA A 283 -11.51 -14.79 -9.14
CA ALA A 283 -12.11 -14.29 -7.89
C ALA A 283 -13.63 -14.50 -7.83
N ILE A 284 -14.33 -14.22 -8.93
CA ILE A 284 -15.78 -14.49 -9.03
C ILE A 284 -16.07 -15.99 -8.94
N LEU A 285 -15.25 -16.82 -9.59
CA LEU A 285 -15.39 -18.27 -9.56
C LEU A 285 -15.15 -18.81 -8.15
N GLN A 286 -14.13 -18.35 -7.43
CA GLN A 286 -13.87 -18.72 -6.03
C GLN A 286 -15.08 -18.40 -5.15
N LEU A 287 -15.60 -17.17 -5.24
CA LEU A 287 -16.78 -16.76 -4.47
C LEU A 287 -18.01 -17.61 -4.80
N ALA A 288 -18.21 -17.95 -6.09
CA ALA A 288 -19.30 -18.80 -6.54
C ALA A 288 -19.14 -20.27 -6.12
N MET A 289 -17.91 -20.80 -6.16
CA MET A 289 -17.59 -22.16 -5.72
C MET A 289 -17.79 -22.33 -4.21
N TYR A 290 -17.31 -21.35 -3.43
CA TYR A 290 -17.42 -21.38 -1.98
C TYR A 290 -18.88 -21.26 -1.49
N ASN A 291 -19.66 -20.36 -2.09
CA ASN A 291 -21.04 -20.08 -1.65
C ASN A 291 -22.11 -20.94 -2.34
N GLY A 292 -21.93 -21.28 -3.61
CA GLY A 292 -23.01 -21.75 -4.49
C GLY A 292 -22.99 -23.25 -4.80
N LEU A 293 -21.82 -23.87 -4.87
CA LEU A 293 -21.69 -25.26 -5.33
C LEU A 293 -21.81 -26.29 -4.22
N GLY A 294 -21.90 -25.86 -2.96
CA GLY A 294 -22.37 -26.68 -1.83
C GLY A 294 -22.00 -28.16 -1.91
N CYS A 295 -20.71 -28.47 -2.05
CA CYS A 295 -20.11 -29.81 -2.01
C CYS A 295 -21.05 -30.96 -2.46
N ILE A 296 -21.61 -30.91 -3.67
CA ILE A 296 -22.53 -31.94 -4.17
C ILE A 296 -21.86 -33.34 -4.25
N TRP A 297 -20.51 -33.39 -4.16
CA TRP A 297 -19.70 -34.58 -4.43
C TRP A 297 -18.80 -35.01 -3.25
N GLY A 298 -19.11 -34.61 -2.02
CA GLY A 298 -18.42 -35.13 -0.83
C GLY A 298 -16.94 -34.75 -0.67
N GLY A 299 -16.40 -33.85 -1.51
CA GLY A 299 -15.11 -33.19 -1.32
C GLY A 299 -15.26 -31.79 -0.74
N SER A 300 -14.22 -31.27 -0.07
CA SER A 300 -14.21 -29.91 0.48
C SER A 300 -14.04 -28.89 -0.67
N CYS A 301 -15.11 -28.20 -1.08
CA CYS A 301 -15.04 -27.07 -2.04
C CYS A 301 -14.00 -26.03 -1.63
N GLU A 302 -13.79 -25.87 -0.32
CA GLU A 302 -12.72 -25.11 0.32
C GLU A 302 -11.33 -25.44 -0.25
N GLN A 303 -10.94 -26.72 -0.31
CA GLN A 303 -9.64 -27.12 -0.86
C GLN A 303 -9.46 -26.64 -2.31
N VAL A 304 -10.50 -26.72 -3.13
CA VAL A 304 -10.42 -26.27 -4.52
C VAL A 304 -10.35 -24.75 -4.59
N ALA A 305 -11.10 -24.03 -3.75
CA ALA A 305 -11.01 -22.58 -3.63
C ALA A 305 -9.59 -22.14 -3.23
N HIS A 306 -8.99 -22.77 -2.22
CA HIS A 306 -7.60 -22.52 -1.80
C HIS A 306 -6.59 -22.74 -2.94
N PHE A 307 -6.78 -23.72 -3.82
CA PHE A 307 -5.89 -23.86 -4.99
C PHE A 307 -5.95 -22.66 -5.92
N PHE A 308 -7.14 -22.13 -6.19
CA PHE A 308 -7.29 -20.95 -7.04
C PHE A 308 -6.74 -19.69 -6.37
N GLU A 309 -6.99 -19.54 -5.07
CA GLU A 309 -6.49 -18.45 -4.22
C GLU A 309 -4.97 -18.38 -4.23
N PHE A 310 -4.29 -19.46 -3.86
CA PHE A 310 -2.82 -19.43 -3.81
C PHE A 310 -2.20 -19.18 -5.19
N ILE A 311 -2.82 -19.69 -6.26
CA ILE A 311 -2.37 -19.37 -7.63
C ILE A 311 -2.57 -17.88 -7.94
N PHE A 312 -3.72 -17.32 -7.59
CA PHE A 312 -4.01 -15.89 -7.76
C PHE A 312 -3.01 -15.03 -6.98
N GLU A 313 -2.77 -15.35 -5.71
CA GLU A 313 -1.82 -14.64 -4.85
C GLU A 313 -0.37 -14.74 -5.36
N ILE A 314 0.05 -15.88 -5.91
CA ILE A 314 1.36 -16.01 -6.59
C ILE A 314 1.45 -15.08 -7.81
N ILE A 315 0.38 -14.96 -8.59
CA ILE A 315 0.34 -14.07 -9.76
C ILE A 315 0.41 -12.62 -9.32
N SER A 316 -0.39 -12.22 -8.32
CA SER A 316 -0.40 -10.85 -7.76
C SER A 316 0.99 -10.47 -7.21
N ALA A 317 1.61 -11.39 -6.45
CA ALA A 317 2.98 -11.24 -5.97
C ALA A 317 3.99 -11.05 -7.11
N GLY A 318 3.83 -11.79 -8.22
CA GLY A 318 4.64 -11.64 -9.42
C GLY A 318 4.48 -10.27 -10.10
N ILE A 319 3.26 -9.74 -10.15
CA ILE A 319 2.96 -8.40 -10.70
C ILE A 319 3.62 -7.32 -9.83
N THR A 320 3.42 -7.39 -8.51
CA THR A 320 4.00 -6.44 -7.56
C THR A 320 5.54 -6.52 -7.54
N PHE A 321 6.11 -7.72 -7.64
CA PHE A 321 7.55 -7.93 -7.84
C PHE A 321 8.06 -7.20 -9.08
N TRP A 322 7.40 -7.40 -10.23
CA TRP A 322 7.82 -6.76 -11.48
C TRP A 322 7.73 -5.23 -11.39
N PHE A 323 6.65 -4.72 -10.79
CA PHE A 323 6.45 -3.28 -10.57
C PHE A 323 7.56 -2.68 -9.70
N ALA A 324 7.95 -3.37 -8.63
CA ALA A 324 9.03 -2.94 -7.75
C ALA A 324 10.39 -2.96 -8.46
N VAL A 325 10.69 -4.00 -9.25
CA VAL A 325 11.92 -4.07 -10.05
C VAL A 325 11.99 -2.96 -11.09
N ASP A 326 10.89 -2.69 -11.82
CA ASP A 326 10.81 -1.58 -12.78
C ASP A 326 11.03 -0.23 -12.08
N SER A 327 10.35 -0.01 -10.96
CA SER A 327 10.50 1.21 -10.14
C SER A 327 11.93 1.41 -9.62
N LYS A 328 12.63 0.32 -9.27
CA LYS A 328 14.05 0.35 -8.91
C LYS A 328 14.91 0.78 -10.11
N ILE A 329 14.75 0.13 -11.26
CA ILE A 329 15.51 0.44 -12.48
C ILE A 329 15.32 1.91 -12.87
N MET A 330 14.09 2.41 -12.83
CA MET A 330 13.80 3.82 -13.10
C MET A 330 14.53 4.77 -12.14
N CYS A 331 14.65 4.43 -10.86
CA CYS A 331 15.41 5.24 -9.90
C CYS A 331 16.91 5.24 -10.25
N ASP A 332 17.47 4.07 -10.59
CA ASP A 332 18.89 3.92 -10.92
C ASP A 332 19.27 4.61 -12.24
N GLU A 333 18.39 4.57 -13.25
CA GLU A 333 18.54 5.31 -14.50
C GLU A 333 18.56 6.82 -14.26
N LYS A 334 17.62 7.34 -13.45
CA LYS A 334 17.60 8.77 -13.08
C LYS A 334 18.88 9.17 -12.34
N ILE A 335 19.33 8.38 -11.37
CA ILE A 335 20.60 8.63 -10.66
C ILE A 335 21.77 8.69 -11.66
N THR A 336 21.81 7.76 -12.62
CA THR A 336 22.86 7.70 -13.65
C THR A 336 22.81 8.91 -14.58
N GLU A 337 21.62 9.36 -14.97
CA GLU A 337 21.41 10.56 -15.79
C GLU A 337 21.95 11.81 -15.09
N ILE A 338 21.64 11.98 -13.81
CA ILE A 338 22.14 13.08 -12.97
C ILE A 338 23.67 13.09 -12.92
N TYR A 339 24.30 11.92 -12.76
CA TYR A 339 25.75 11.81 -12.75
C TYR A 339 26.40 12.09 -14.10
N ARG A 340 25.75 11.71 -15.21
CA ARG A 340 26.26 11.95 -16.56
C ARG A 340 26.13 13.41 -16.99
N ASN A 341 25.04 14.07 -16.60
CA ASN A 341 24.76 15.42 -17.03
C ASN A 341 24.14 16.27 -15.91
N PRO A 342 24.94 16.64 -14.89
CA PRO A 342 24.44 17.41 -13.75
C PRO A 342 23.88 18.77 -14.19
N MET A 343 24.34 19.33 -15.31
CA MET A 343 23.92 20.63 -15.83
C MET A 343 22.58 20.60 -16.60
N ALA A 344 22.20 19.48 -17.21
CA ALA A 344 20.96 19.39 -17.99
C ALA A 344 19.70 19.41 -17.11
N GLU A 345 19.77 18.87 -15.90
CA GLU A 345 18.62 18.83 -14.99
C GLU A 345 18.29 20.24 -14.44
N PHE A 346 19.29 21.10 -14.24
CA PHE A 346 19.10 22.49 -13.82
C PHE A 346 18.37 23.34 -14.87
N SER A 347 18.59 23.06 -16.15
CA SER A 347 17.97 23.78 -17.27
C SER A 347 16.44 23.62 -17.28
N TRP A 348 15.93 22.42 -17.00
CA TRP A 348 14.49 22.13 -17.05
C TRP A 348 13.68 22.77 -15.93
N ARG A 349 14.23 22.91 -14.71
CA ARG A 349 13.52 23.61 -13.61
C ARG A 349 13.56 25.13 -13.72
N SER A 350 14.56 25.69 -14.40
CA SER A 350 14.62 27.14 -14.64
C SER A 350 13.51 27.64 -15.58
N LYS A 351 13.00 26.76 -16.44
CA LYS A 351 11.80 26.99 -17.26
C LYS A 351 10.56 26.59 -16.46
N GLY A 352 10.24 27.36 -15.42
CA GLY A 352 9.09 27.08 -14.57
C GLY A 352 7.79 26.90 -15.39
N PRO A 353 6.85 26.03 -14.95
CA PRO A 353 5.57 25.80 -15.62
C PRO A 353 4.62 27.02 -15.64
N TYR A 354 5.05 28.16 -15.06
CA TYR A 354 4.26 29.38 -14.94
C TYR A 354 4.50 30.42 -16.05
N LEU A 355 5.31 30.12 -17.07
CA LEU A 355 5.58 31.05 -18.19
C LEU A 355 5.04 30.58 -19.55
N MET A 356 4.19 29.55 -19.61
CA MET A 356 3.52 29.11 -20.85
C MET A 356 2.03 29.48 -20.95
N SER A 357 1.53 30.40 -20.13
CA SER A 357 0.23 31.05 -20.36
C SER A 357 0.43 32.55 -20.59
N SER A 358 -0.05 33.08 -21.72
CA SER A 358 -0.20 34.51 -22.07
C SER A 358 0.81 35.18 -23.03
N VAL A 359 1.26 34.49 -24.07
CA VAL A 359 1.58 35.21 -25.31
C VAL A 359 0.71 34.68 -26.44
N ASP A 360 -0.56 35.10 -26.39
CA ASP A 360 -1.33 35.29 -27.61
C ASP A 360 -0.61 36.36 -28.43
N SER A 361 0.09 35.94 -29.48
CA SER A 361 0.47 36.85 -30.56
C SER A 361 -0.71 36.93 -31.53
N PRO A 362 -1.37 38.09 -31.68
CA PRO A 362 -2.21 38.31 -32.82
C PRO A 362 -1.30 38.67 -34.00
N LEU A 363 -1.37 37.88 -35.08
CA LEU A 363 -1.15 38.32 -36.45
C LEU A 363 -1.77 37.33 -37.43
#